data_AF-A0A350LWE0-F1
#
_entry.id   AF-A0A350LWE0-F1
#
_cell.length_a   1.000
_cell.length_b   1.000
_cell.length_c   1.000
_cell.angle_alpha   90.00
_cell.angle_beta   90.00
_cell.angle_gamma   90.00
#
_symmetry.space_group_name_H-M   'P 1'
#
loop_
_entity.id
_entity.type
_entity.pdbx_description
1 polymer ?
#
loop_
_entity_poly.entity_id
_entity_poly.type
_entity_poly.pdbx_seq_one_letter_code
_entity_poly.pdbx_strand_id
1 'polypeptide(L)'
;CPDGWGCRIANDNLVKAFDFEGHGIEVFNHGSGDTLPAAMASAYENKEPWFGYYWGPTAVLGRYNMVAVDMGPHIPEVHACNQTQDCDNPGKSAYPAAPVLTVVTSDFAERNPEIFDLVSNISFGTQELSNLLAWQA
;
A
#
# COMPACT_ATOMS: atom_id res chain seq x y z
N CYS A 1 -2.78 -4.99 -6.81
CA CYS A 1 -3.37 -5.28 -5.49
C CYS A 1 -4.00 -6.66 -5.57
N PRO A 2 -3.77 -7.56 -4.59
CA PRO A 2 -4.34 -8.91 -4.62
C PRO A 2 -5.87 -8.90 -4.68
N ASP A 3 -6.44 -9.96 -5.22
CA ASP A 3 -7.90 -10.09 -5.29
C ASP A 3 -8.52 -10.19 -3.89
N GLY A 4 -9.69 -9.57 -3.73
CA GLY A 4 -10.41 -9.50 -2.45
C GLY A 4 -9.93 -8.41 -1.48
N TRP A 5 -8.87 -7.66 -1.82
CA TRP A 5 -8.37 -6.56 -0.98
C TRP A 5 -9.07 -5.25 -1.32
N GLY A 6 -9.30 -4.39 -0.33
CA GLY A 6 -9.98 -3.10 -0.52
C GLY A 6 -9.29 -2.18 -1.54
N CYS A 7 -7.95 -2.27 -1.66
CA CYS A 7 -7.20 -1.52 -2.67
C CYS A 7 -7.54 -1.90 -4.12
N ARG A 8 -8.21 -3.03 -4.36
CA ARG A 8 -8.48 -3.53 -5.70
C ARG A 8 -9.35 -2.56 -6.48
N ILE A 9 -10.43 -2.11 -5.87
CA ILE A 9 -11.41 -1.19 -6.47
C ILE A 9 -10.72 0.10 -6.92
N ALA A 10 -9.92 0.70 -6.04
CA ALA A 10 -9.15 1.89 -6.35
C ALA A 10 -8.16 1.68 -7.51
N ASN A 11 -7.44 0.56 -7.52
CA ASN A 11 -6.50 0.28 -8.61
C ASN A 11 -7.20 0.04 -9.95
N ASP A 12 -8.32 -0.68 -9.98
CA ASP A 12 -9.06 -0.91 -11.22
C ASP A 12 -9.63 0.39 -11.81
N ASN A 13 -10.09 1.31 -10.97
CA ASN A 13 -10.51 2.64 -11.39
C ASN A 13 -9.32 3.49 -11.89
N LEU A 14 -8.15 3.38 -11.26
CA LEU A 14 -6.94 4.06 -11.71
C LEU A 14 -6.43 3.52 -13.06
N VAL A 15 -6.50 2.20 -13.28
CA VAL A 15 -6.15 1.56 -14.57
C VAL A 15 -6.96 2.17 -15.72
N LYS A 16 -8.26 2.42 -15.50
CA LYS A 16 -9.13 3.14 -16.46
C LYS A 16 -8.75 4.61 -16.58
N ALA A 17 -8.56 5.32 -15.46
CA ALA A 17 -8.26 6.75 -15.44
C ALA A 17 -6.92 7.10 -16.11
N PHE A 18 -5.95 6.18 -16.08
CA PHE A 18 -4.67 6.31 -16.75
C PHE A 18 -4.62 5.68 -18.14
N ASP A 19 -5.72 5.12 -18.63
CA ASP A 19 -5.82 4.48 -19.96
C ASP A 19 -4.70 3.46 -20.22
N PHE A 20 -4.53 2.50 -19.31
CA PHE A 20 -3.47 1.49 -19.43
C PHE A 20 -3.58 0.69 -20.73
N GLU A 21 -4.80 0.33 -21.15
CA GLU A 21 -5.04 -0.39 -22.41
C GLU A 21 -4.60 0.45 -23.61
N GLY A 22 -5.01 1.74 -23.69
CA GLY A 22 -4.58 2.66 -24.75
C GLY A 22 -3.07 2.93 -24.76
N HIS A 23 -2.39 2.69 -23.63
CA HIS A 23 -0.93 2.79 -23.51
C HIS A 23 -0.20 1.43 -23.59
N GLY A 24 -0.90 0.33 -23.87
CA GLY A 24 -0.30 -1.01 -24.02
C GLY A 24 0.23 -1.62 -22.72
N ILE A 25 -0.33 -1.23 -21.56
CA ILE A 25 0.01 -1.76 -20.24
C ILE A 25 -1.01 -2.83 -19.86
N GLU A 26 -0.55 -4.07 -19.71
CA GLU A 26 -1.38 -5.18 -19.21
C GLU A 26 -1.27 -5.32 -17.70
N VAL A 27 -2.41 -5.58 -17.03
CA VAL A 27 -2.45 -5.77 -15.57
C VAL A 27 -2.37 -7.25 -15.25
N PHE A 28 -1.24 -7.68 -14.67
CA PHE A 28 -1.11 -9.01 -14.08
C PHE A 28 -1.73 -9.03 -12.67
N ASN A 29 -2.70 -9.91 -12.45
CA ASN A 29 -3.42 -10.02 -11.19
C ASN A 29 -2.79 -11.10 -10.30
N HIS A 30 -2.18 -10.67 -9.20
CA HIS A 30 -1.66 -11.57 -8.18
C HIS A 30 -2.81 -12.18 -7.36
N GLY A 31 -2.90 -13.50 -7.32
CA GLY A 31 -3.97 -14.20 -6.59
C GLY A 31 -3.81 -14.19 -5.06
N SER A 32 -2.66 -13.78 -4.52
CA SER A 32 -2.42 -13.70 -3.08
C SER A 32 -1.45 -12.60 -2.69
N GLY A 33 -1.49 -12.22 -1.41
CA GLY A 33 -0.54 -11.29 -0.78
C GLY A 33 0.91 -11.78 -0.79
N ASP A 34 1.16 -13.07 -0.99
CA ASP A 34 2.52 -13.66 -1.00
C ASP A 34 3.17 -13.60 -2.39
N THR A 35 2.38 -13.70 -3.46
CA THR A 35 2.94 -13.74 -4.83
C THR A 35 3.42 -12.37 -5.31
N LEU A 36 2.80 -11.29 -4.82
CA LEU A 36 3.17 -9.91 -5.15
C LEU A 36 4.58 -9.52 -4.65
N PRO A 37 4.94 -9.69 -3.37
CA PRO A 37 6.29 -9.43 -2.89
C PRO A 37 7.35 -10.31 -3.56
N ALA A 38 7.03 -11.58 -3.86
CA ALA A 38 7.95 -12.48 -4.55
C ALA A 38 8.28 -12.01 -5.98
N ALA A 39 7.28 -11.51 -6.72
CA ALA A 39 7.50 -10.95 -8.05
C ALA A 39 8.36 -9.69 -8.01
N MET A 40 8.14 -8.82 -7.01
CA MET A 40 8.97 -7.62 -6.80
C MET A 40 10.42 -8.00 -6.46
N ALA A 41 10.62 -8.96 -5.54
CA ALA A 41 11.94 -9.46 -5.16
C ALA A 41 12.69 -10.06 -6.35
N SER A 42 12.05 -10.97 -7.10
CA SER A 42 12.66 -11.63 -8.26
C SER A 42 13.09 -10.63 -9.33
N ALA A 43 12.25 -9.65 -9.66
CA ALA A 43 12.59 -8.64 -10.66
C ALA A 43 13.76 -7.77 -10.19
N TYR A 44 13.76 -7.35 -8.92
CA TYR A 44 14.85 -6.55 -8.36
C TYR A 44 16.19 -7.30 -8.40
N GLU A 45 16.21 -8.57 -7.96
CA GLU A 45 17.42 -9.39 -7.92
C GLU A 45 17.97 -9.69 -9.33
N ASN A 46 17.08 -9.86 -10.31
CA ASN A 46 17.43 -10.03 -11.72
C ASN A 46 17.78 -8.71 -12.42
N LYS A 47 17.66 -7.55 -11.73
CA LYS A 47 17.82 -6.20 -12.31
C LYS A 47 16.87 -5.94 -13.48
N GLU A 48 15.68 -6.50 -13.39
CA GLU A 48 14.60 -6.32 -14.34
C GLU A 48 13.67 -5.18 -13.87
N PRO A 49 13.04 -4.45 -14.81
CA PRO A 49 12.06 -3.44 -14.43
C PRO A 49 10.86 -4.10 -13.76
N TRP A 50 10.43 -3.52 -12.64
CA TRP A 50 9.18 -3.89 -11.98
C TRP A 50 8.29 -2.65 -11.82
N PHE A 51 7.04 -2.79 -12.24
CA PHE A 51 6.00 -1.77 -12.09
C PHE A 51 4.76 -2.45 -11.52
N GLY A 52 4.28 -1.97 -10.37
CA GLY A 52 3.13 -2.57 -9.74
C GLY A 52 2.66 -1.82 -8.50
N TYR A 53 1.49 -2.24 -8.01
CA TYR A 53 0.95 -1.76 -6.74
C TYR A 53 1.72 -2.36 -5.58
N TYR A 54 2.13 -1.52 -4.63
CA TYR A 54 2.61 -1.96 -3.32
C TYR A 54 2.29 -0.92 -2.25
N TRP A 55 2.34 -1.32 -0.97
CA TRP A 55 2.10 -0.44 0.17
C TRP A 55 3.25 -0.56 1.18
N GLY A 56 3.39 0.47 2.01
CA GLY A 56 4.34 0.49 3.13
C GLY A 56 3.62 0.84 4.43
N PRO A 57 4.23 0.53 5.58
CA PRO A 57 5.54 -0.13 5.75
C PRO A 57 5.47 -1.65 5.56
N THR A 58 6.51 -2.26 4.96
CA THR A 58 6.61 -3.72 4.72
C THR A 58 8.07 -4.18 4.68
N ALA A 59 8.34 -5.46 4.98
CA ALA A 59 9.70 -6.02 4.95
C ALA A 59 10.37 -5.88 3.56
N VAL A 60 9.59 -6.05 2.48
CA VAL A 60 10.15 -6.05 1.13
C VAL A 60 10.59 -4.65 0.69
N LEU A 61 9.89 -3.59 1.13
CA LEU A 61 10.36 -2.21 0.97
C LEU A 61 11.54 -1.84 1.87
N GLY A 62 11.80 -2.61 2.93
CA GLY A 62 13.03 -2.49 3.72
C GLY A 62 14.23 -3.21 3.08
N ARG A 63 13.99 -4.26 2.29
CA ARG A 63 15.05 -5.07 1.63
C ARG A 63 15.50 -4.47 0.30
N TYR A 64 14.57 -3.96 -0.50
CA TYR A 64 14.86 -3.50 -1.84
C TYR A 64 14.56 -2.02 -1.99
N ASN A 65 15.47 -1.29 -2.64
CA ASN A 65 15.36 0.15 -2.86
C ASN A 65 14.38 0.45 -4.00
N MET A 66 13.09 0.41 -3.70
CA MET A 66 12.00 0.72 -4.62
C MET A 66 11.65 2.22 -4.53
N VAL A 67 11.14 2.77 -5.64
CA VAL A 67 10.67 4.15 -5.68
C VAL A 67 9.18 4.17 -6.01
N ALA A 68 8.43 5.04 -5.33
CA ALA A 68 7.03 5.27 -5.65
C ALA A 68 6.91 6.00 -6.99
N VAL A 69 5.98 5.54 -7.83
CA VAL A 69 5.65 6.24 -9.08
C VAL A 69 4.85 7.50 -8.75
N ASP A 70 5.25 8.62 -9.34
CA ASP A 70 4.51 9.88 -9.20
C ASP A 70 3.17 9.80 -9.94
N MET A 71 2.09 9.81 -9.18
CA MET A 71 0.71 9.76 -9.69
C MET A 71 0.08 11.16 -9.80
N GLY A 72 0.84 12.22 -9.48
CA GLY A 72 0.33 13.57 -9.29
C GLY A 72 -0.25 13.81 -7.88
N PRO A 73 -1.02 14.89 -7.69
CA PRO A 73 -1.57 15.22 -6.38
C PRO A 73 -2.68 14.25 -5.94
N HIS A 74 -2.85 14.15 -4.63
CA HIS A 74 -4.07 13.57 -4.06
C HIS A 74 -5.24 14.55 -4.23
N ILE A 75 -6.30 14.09 -4.90
CA ILE A 75 -7.55 14.81 -5.08
C ILE A 75 -8.63 14.04 -4.29
N PRO A 76 -9.11 14.55 -3.15
CA PRO A 76 -9.98 13.80 -2.23
C PRO A 76 -11.26 13.24 -2.87
N GLU A 77 -12.00 14.07 -3.60
CA GLU A 77 -13.27 13.67 -4.23
C GLU A 77 -13.06 12.59 -5.31
N VAL A 78 -11.99 12.72 -6.09
CA VAL A 78 -11.61 11.74 -7.11
C VAL A 78 -11.17 10.43 -6.45
N HIS A 79 -10.38 10.51 -5.38
CA HIS A 79 -9.95 9.33 -4.64
C HIS A 79 -11.12 8.62 -3.97
N ALA A 80 -12.10 9.37 -3.43
CA ALA A 80 -13.31 8.83 -2.85
C ALA A 80 -14.16 8.08 -3.91
N CYS A 81 -14.33 8.67 -5.10
CA CYS A 81 -14.98 7.98 -6.22
C CYS A 81 -14.21 6.70 -6.60
N ASN A 82 -12.88 6.80 -6.77
CA ASN A 82 -12.07 5.65 -7.15
C ASN A 82 -12.18 4.47 -6.15
N GLN A 83 -12.55 4.70 -4.89
CA GLN A 83 -12.75 3.63 -3.90
C GLN A 83 -14.09 2.87 -4.01
N THR A 84 -14.99 3.26 -4.92
CA THR A 84 -16.28 2.59 -5.14
C THR A 84 -16.31 1.82 -6.46
N GLN A 85 -17.12 0.75 -6.51
CA GLN A 85 -17.29 -0.03 -7.75
C GLN A 85 -18.05 0.75 -8.83
N ASP A 86 -18.95 1.65 -8.41
CA ASP A 86 -19.84 2.42 -9.26
C ASP A 86 -19.31 3.84 -9.56
N CYS A 87 -17.99 4.01 -9.66
CA CYS A 87 -17.40 5.29 -10.04
C CYS A 87 -17.61 5.55 -11.53
N ASP A 88 -18.59 6.42 -11.87
CA ASP A 88 -18.97 6.73 -13.25
C ASP A 88 -17.82 7.35 -14.07
N ASN A 89 -16.99 8.18 -13.43
CA ASN A 89 -15.88 8.86 -14.08
C ASN A 89 -14.60 8.78 -13.22
N PRO A 90 -13.89 7.64 -13.27
CA PRO A 90 -12.61 7.48 -12.58
C PRO A 90 -11.61 8.56 -13.01
N GLY A 91 -10.91 9.13 -12.04
CA GLY A 91 -9.96 10.22 -12.30
C GLY A 91 -8.57 9.92 -11.77
N LYS A 92 -7.57 10.65 -12.29
CA LYS A 92 -6.18 10.55 -11.83
C LYS A 92 -6.06 11.23 -10.46
N SER A 93 -5.65 10.48 -9.46
CA SER A 93 -5.43 10.95 -8.09
C SER A 93 -4.47 10.01 -7.38
N ALA A 94 -3.52 10.56 -6.61
CA ALA A 94 -2.64 9.76 -5.77
C ALA A 94 -3.37 9.18 -4.56
N TYR A 95 -2.81 8.10 -4.00
CA TYR A 95 -3.19 7.61 -2.67
C TYR A 95 -2.76 8.62 -1.60
N PRO A 96 -3.62 8.96 -0.64
CA PRO A 96 -3.18 9.70 0.53
C PRO A 96 -2.27 8.83 1.41
N ALA A 97 -1.47 9.47 2.26
CA ALA A 97 -0.79 8.73 3.32
C ALA A 97 -1.83 8.10 4.25
N ALA A 98 -1.84 6.77 4.34
CA ALA A 98 -2.74 6.05 5.22
C ALA A 98 -2.22 6.11 6.67
N PRO A 99 -3.07 6.42 7.66
CA PRO A 99 -2.66 6.34 9.06
C PRO A 99 -2.43 4.89 9.47
N VAL A 100 -1.31 4.62 10.14
CA VAL A 100 -1.05 3.35 10.83
C VAL A 100 -1.33 3.57 12.30
N LEU A 101 -2.29 2.83 12.85
CA LEU A 101 -2.79 3.04 14.21
C LEU A 101 -2.40 1.89 15.13
N THR A 102 -1.91 2.23 16.32
CA THR A 102 -1.82 1.29 17.45
C THR A 102 -3.18 1.23 18.13
N VAL A 103 -3.82 0.07 18.13
CA VAL A 103 -5.16 -0.12 18.71
C VAL A 103 -5.09 -1.15 19.84
N VAL A 104 -5.70 -0.81 20.97
CA VAL A 104 -5.88 -1.69 22.14
C VAL A 104 -7.36 -1.78 22.51
N THR A 105 -7.74 -2.82 23.26
CA THR A 105 -9.09 -2.87 23.84
C THR A 105 -9.24 -1.88 24.99
N SER A 106 -10.45 -1.37 25.22
CA SER A 106 -10.74 -0.47 26.35
C SER A 106 -10.36 -1.11 27.69
N ASP A 107 -10.73 -2.38 27.89
CA ASP A 107 -10.39 -3.16 29.07
C ASP A 107 -8.87 -3.30 29.28
N PHE A 108 -8.07 -3.42 28.21
CA PHE A 108 -6.61 -3.44 28.34
C PHE A 108 -6.07 -2.09 28.85
N ALA A 109 -6.58 -0.99 28.29
CA ALA A 109 -6.17 0.36 28.66
C ALA A 109 -6.54 0.68 30.12
N GLU A 110 -7.73 0.28 30.57
CA GLU A 110 -8.20 0.46 31.94
C GLU A 110 -7.39 -0.37 32.95
N ARG A 111 -7.09 -1.64 32.62
CA ARG A 111 -6.35 -2.53 33.53
C ARG A 111 -4.85 -2.25 33.58
N ASN A 112 -4.28 -1.64 32.54
CA ASN A 112 -2.83 -1.44 32.42
C ASN A 112 -2.49 0.00 31.97
N PRO A 113 -2.79 1.02 32.79
CA PRO A 113 -2.64 2.43 32.39
C PRO A 113 -1.20 2.81 32.04
N GLU A 114 -0.19 2.28 32.74
CA GLU A 114 1.22 2.55 32.45
C GLU A 114 1.67 1.94 31.11
N ILE A 115 1.21 0.72 30.80
CA ILE A 115 1.52 0.07 29.53
C ILE A 115 0.78 0.76 28.39
N PHE A 116 -0.47 1.19 28.63
CA PHE A 116 -1.25 1.96 27.68
C PHE A 116 -0.56 3.29 27.32
N ASP A 117 -0.03 4.01 28.31
CA ASP A 117 0.73 5.23 28.08
C ASP A 117 1.97 4.97 27.23
N LEU A 118 2.72 3.91 27.55
CA LEU A 118 3.87 3.50 26.74
C LEU A 118 3.48 3.23 25.28
N VAL A 119 2.52 2.34 25.02
CA VAL A 119 2.16 1.96 23.64
C VAL A 119 1.50 3.08 22.86
N SER A 120 0.84 4.02 23.53
CA SER A 120 0.26 5.22 22.91
C SER A 120 1.33 6.19 22.39
N ASN A 121 2.54 6.14 22.95
CA ASN A 121 3.69 6.95 22.54
C ASN A 121 4.63 6.23 21.56
N ILE A 122 4.39 4.95 21.23
CA ILE A 122 5.19 4.22 20.24
C ILE A 122 4.81 4.69 18.84
N SER A 123 5.80 5.19 18.11
CA SER A 123 5.71 5.55 16.70
C SER A 123 7.02 5.26 15.99
N PHE A 124 6.95 4.98 14.68
CA PHE A 124 8.11 4.68 13.84
C PHE A 124 8.01 5.47 12.54
N GLY A 125 9.15 5.91 12.00
CA GLY A 125 9.20 6.32 10.60
C GLY A 125 8.92 5.12 9.67
N THR A 126 8.20 5.33 8.57
CA THR A 126 7.83 4.25 7.64
C THR A 126 9.03 3.44 7.14
N GLN A 127 10.15 4.13 6.83
CA GLN A 127 11.37 3.47 6.38
C GLN A 127 12.05 2.69 7.52
N GLU A 128 12.07 3.25 8.72
CA GLU A 128 12.65 2.57 9.90
C GLU A 128 11.88 1.30 10.23
N LEU A 129 10.54 1.36 10.21
CA LEU A 129 9.70 0.19 10.42
C LEU A 129 9.88 -0.83 9.30
N SER A 130 9.99 -0.40 8.04
CA SER A 130 10.26 -1.31 6.92
C SER A 130 11.62 -2.01 7.06
N ASN A 131 12.66 -1.29 7.49
CA ASN A 131 13.99 -1.85 7.75
C ASN A 131 13.96 -2.84 8.94
N LEU A 132 13.21 -2.52 10.00
CA LEU A 132 13.04 -3.42 11.14
C LEU A 132 12.34 -4.73 10.74
N LEU A 133 11.27 -4.63 9.95
CA LEU A 133 10.56 -5.78 9.40
C LEU A 133 11.49 -6.62 8.49
N ALA A 134 12.31 -5.96 7.67
CA ALA A 134 13.27 -6.63 6.80
C ALA A 134 14.32 -7.44 7.57
N TRP A 135 14.80 -6.91 8.71
CA TRP A 135 15.78 -7.56 9.58
C TRP A 135 15.23 -8.82 10.27
N GLN A 136 13.95 -8.81 10.66
CA GLN A 136 13.31 -9.94 11.34
C GLN A 136 12.93 -11.09 10.39
N ALA A 137 12.58 -10.75 9.15
CA ALA A 137 12.08 -11.68 8.14
C ALA A 137 13.16 -12.57 7.51
#